data_AF-A0A6S8STU4-F1
#
_entry.id   AF-A0A6S8STU4-F1
#
_cell.length_a   1.000
_cell.length_b   1.000
_cell.length_c   1.000
_cell.angle_alpha   90.00
_cell.angle_beta   90.00
_cell.angle_gamma   90.00
#
_symmetry.space_group_name_H-M   'P 1'
#
loop_
_entity.id
_entity.type
_entity.pdbx_description
1 polymer ?
#
loop_
_entity_poly.entity_id
_entity_poly.type
_entity_poly.pdbx_seq_one_letter_code
_entity_poly.pdbx_strand_id
1 'polypeptide(L)'
;MATVPHGVRSGEQFPVLVNNQQLMVTCPPGVRPGMQVRIMVPTSRRGTSLSTPQEMDPSSSSSGSENARVNSHMRSPFGNQMFEVNVPQGVRSGQAFALIANGQRVMVTCPANARPGQKIRFQLPIKLSSDEIQSIKLNYQKDGWVRCLSTDLTFHWIRSEGEVDGQLKDSRDLTWAFERIAFVRELRSSATVSSKSKVDHSLQLVPAKEASLSTVVPAINNGTSLAQELSRYAAMPFQHKEAWFRQQIAKIQVPWEDGHIKINVRRENLLQDSMEATESITQGDMRKIFRFEFISEPGVDAGGVAREWFQLVSALLFNPDFALWSYSSINQMCMQINPSSGVANDEHLRYFHFTGRLLGKALFDRQIVAGHLVRPLYKHILGWPVTVADLEQLDADTYANLCKLKDLEDVEVCCLDFTVTEDHWGTAQTIELKSDGANCMVTNRNVDEYIQLQMRYRLLERVKEQIKALLVGFYDVIPEALLSVFDFQELELLLCGLPEIDIEDWKRNTEYTGDYERKGASNKVVKWFWEVVVDEFDEEHKARLLQFVTGTSGVPAQGFCALQGNDNNIRKFTINSIPEAVSVFPKAHTCFNRIDLPLYESKKKLTKFLTMAIQMEATGFDID
;
A
#
# COMPACT_ATOMS: atom_id res chain seq x y z
N MET A 1 -29.29 -35.23 -2.80
CA MET A 1 -29.30 -35.87 -1.47
C MET A 1 -28.78 -37.29 -1.68
N ALA A 2 -27.87 -37.78 -0.86
CA ALA A 2 -27.29 -39.12 -0.97
C ALA A 2 -27.40 -39.85 0.37
N THR A 3 -27.75 -41.13 0.33
CA THR A 3 -27.84 -41.97 1.52
C THR A 3 -26.47 -42.56 1.84
N VAL A 4 -26.03 -42.45 3.09
CA VAL A 4 -24.75 -43.04 3.52
C VAL A 4 -24.84 -44.57 3.51
N PRO A 5 -23.99 -45.29 2.74
CA PRO A 5 -24.03 -46.75 2.66
C PRO A 5 -23.74 -47.44 4.00
N HIS A 6 -24.26 -48.67 4.16
CA HIS A 6 -23.92 -49.53 5.29
C HIS A 6 -22.42 -49.84 5.32
N GLY A 7 -21.79 -49.56 6.46
CA GLY A 7 -20.35 -49.78 6.69
C GLY A 7 -19.49 -48.53 6.69
N VAL A 8 -19.99 -47.40 6.15
CA VAL A 8 -19.23 -46.14 6.05
C VAL A 8 -19.30 -45.37 7.37
N ARG A 9 -18.14 -45.09 7.97
CA ARG A 9 -17.99 -44.31 9.20
C ARG A 9 -17.71 -42.83 8.89
N SER A 10 -17.91 -41.98 9.89
CA SER A 10 -17.56 -40.57 9.78
C SER A 10 -16.07 -40.40 9.43
N GLY A 11 -15.76 -39.57 8.44
CA GLY A 11 -14.41 -39.38 7.89
C GLY A 11 -14.01 -40.35 6.77
N GLU A 12 -14.77 -41.43 6.55
CA GLU A 12 -14.53 -42.33 5.41
C GLU A 12 -15.21 -41.80 4.14
N GLN A 13 -14.62 -42.12 2.98
CA GLN A 13 -15.17 -41.71 1.69
C GLN A 13 -16.08 -42.79 1.12
N PHE A 14 -17.17 -42.36 0.48
CA PHE A 14 -18.06 -43.25 -0.25
C PHE A 14 -18.45 -42.64 -1.60
N PRO A 15 -18.67 -43.46 -2.64
CA PRO A 15 -19.02 -42.97 -3.95
C PRO A 15 -20.46 -42.49 -3.99
N VAL A 16 -20.70 -41.36 -4.66
CA VAL A 16 -22.03 -40.83 -4.96
C VAL A 16 -22.10 -40.42 -6.42
N LEU A 17 -23.20 -40.77 -7.09
CA LEU A 17 -23.47 -40.33 -8.44
C LEU A 17 -24.07 -38.91 -8.44
N VAL A 18 -23.39 -37.95 -9.07
CA VAL A 18 -23.91 -36.59 -9.30
C VAL A 18 -23.74 -36.25 -10.79
N ASN A 19 -24.83 -35.92 -11.48
CA ASN A 19 -24.82 -35.60 -12.93
C ASN A 19 -24.12 -36.68 -13.80
N ASN A 20 -24.38 -37.96 -13.55
CA ASN A 20 -23.74 -39.11 -14.21
C ASN A 20 -22.21 -39.21 -14.02
N GLN A 21 -21.61 -38.47 -13.08
CA GLN A 21 -20.24 -38.66 -12.64
C GLN A 21 -20.20 -39.22 -11.22
N GLN A 22 -19.33 -40.20 -11.00
CA GLN A 22 -19.10 -40.79 -9.68
C GLN A 22 -18.08 -39.92 -8.92
N LEU A 23 -18.51 -39.33 -7.81
CA LEU A 23 -17.68 -38.50 -6.94
C LEU A 23 -17.45 -39.23 -5.61
N MET A 24 -16.24 -39.15 -5.06
CA MET A 24 -15.95 -39.64 -3.71
C MET A 24 -16.26 -38.54 -2.70
N VAL A 25 -17.18 -38.83 -1.78
CA VAL A 25 -17.64 -37.87 -0.76
C VAL A 25 -17.26 -38.37 0.62
N THR A 26 -16.62 -37.52 1.42
CA THR A 26 -16.29 -37.83 2.81
C THR A 26 -17.54 -37.73 3.69
N CYS A 27 -17.82 -38.79 4.46
CA CYS A 27 -18.94 -38.83 5.39
C CYS A 27 -18.77 -37.80 6.52
N PRO A 28 -19.70 -36.86 6.72
CA PRO A 28 -19.57 -35.79 7.72
C PRO A 28 -19.54 -36.31 9.17
N PRO A 29 -19.02 -35.51 10.13
CA PRO A 29 -19.15 -35.78 11.57
C PRO A 29 -20.60 -35.98 12.00
N GLY A 30 -20.87 -37.06 12.76
CA GLY A 30 -22.17 -37.32 13.37
C GLY A 30 -23.23 -38.01 12.49
N VAL A 31 -22.91 -38.34 11.23
CA VAL A 31 -23.83 -39.03 10.30
C VAL A 31 -23.67 -40.55 10.41
N ARG A 32 -24.79 -41.28 10.48
CA ARG A 32 -24.83 -42.75 10.57
C ARG A 32 -25.22 -43.38 9.23
N PRO A 33 -24.85 -44.65 8.96
CA PRO A 33 -25.37 -45.38 7.81
C PRO A 33 -26.90 -45.32 7.73
N GLY A 34 -27.43 -45.03 6.54
CA GLY A 34 -28.86 -44.83 6.28
C GLY A 34 -29.36 -43.39 6.39
N MET A 35 -28.57 -42.44 6.91
CA MET A 35 -28.94 -41.02 6.92
C MET A 35 -28.70 -40.36 5.54
N GLN A 36 -29.53 -39.39 5.17
CA GLN A 36 -29.37 -38.62 3.93
C GLN A 36 -28.51 -37.38 4.15
N VAL A 37 -27.52 -37.17 3.28
CA VAL A 37 -26.67 -35.98 3.26
C VAL A 37 -26.90 -35.17 1.99
N ARG A 38 -26.90 -33.84 2.11
CA ARG A 38 -26.99 -32.92 0.97
C ARG A 38 -25.59 -32.65 0.45
N ILE A 39 -25.36 -32.89 -0.84
CA ILE A 39 -24.08 -32.66 -1.51
C ILE A 39 -24.21 -31.39 -2.35
N MET A 40 -23.35 -30.43 -2.09
CA MET A 40 -23.22 -29.22 -2.91
C MET A 40 -21.98 -29.35 -3.77
N VAL A 41 -22.17 -29.45 -5.09
CA VAL A 41 -21.06 -29.47 -6.05
C VAL A 41 -20.80 -28.03 -6.49
N PRO A 42 -19.57 -27.50 -6.39
CA PRO A 42 -19.23 -26.18 -6.93
C PRO A 42 -19.49 -26.18 -8.44
N THR A 43 -20.32 -25.25 -8.91
CA THR A 43 -20.54 -25.06 -10.35
C THR A 43 -19.32 -24.37 -10.96
N SER A 44 -18.42 -25.15 -11.56
CA SER A 44 -17.41 -24.62 -12.46
C SER A 44 -18.07 -24.19 -13.78
N ARG A 45 -17.94 -22.90 -14.14
CA ARG A 45 -18.20 -22.43 -15.51
C ARG A 45 -17.18 -23.04 -16.49
N ARG A 46 -17.68 -23.31 -17.70
CA ARG A 46 -17.15 -24.18 -18.77
C ARG A 46 -15.94 -23.62 -19.53
N GLY A 47 -15.18 -24.56 -20.11
CA GLY A 47 -14.33 -24.44 -21.31
C GLY A 47 -12.84 -24.67 -20.99
N THR A 48 -12.08 -25.58 -21.59
CA THR A 48 -12.23 -26.40 -22.81
C THR A 48 -11.18 -27.53 -22.81
N SER A 49 -11.57 -28.66 -23.41
CA SER A 49 -10.79 -29.73 -24.05
C SER A 49 -9.77 -30.56 -23.27
N LEU A 50 -10.10 -31.86 -23.23
CA LEU A 50 -9.25 -33.01 -22.92
C LEU A 50 -8.08 -33.17 -23.89
N SER A 51 -6.96 -33.67 -23.37
CA SER A 51 -6.17 -34.72 -24.02
C SER A 51 -5.64 -35.69 -22.97
N THR A 52 -6.05 -36.95 -23.10
CA THR A 52 -5.76 -38.11 -22.25
C THR A 52 -4.28 -38.53 -22.32
N PRO A 53 -3.71 -39.20 -21.31
CA PRO A 53 -2.30 -39.54 -21.21
C PRO A 53 -1.96 -40.91 -21.84
N GLN A 54 -0.74 -41.06 -22.35
CA GLN A 54 -0.16 -42.37 -22.67
C GLN A 54 0.65 -42.91 -21.49
N GLU A 55 0.26 -44.10 -21.04
CA GLU A 55 0.99 -44.97 -20.12
C GLU A 55 2.25 -45.55 -20.79
N MET A 56 3.34 -45.71 -20.01
CA MET A 56 4.21 -46.89 -20.07
C MET A 56 4.83 -47.15 -18.69
N ASP A 57 4.35 -48.24 -18.08
CA ASP A 57 4.91 -49.02 -16.97
C ASP A 57 6.09 -49.91 -17.47
N PRO A 58 6.71 -50.82 -16.69
CA PRO A 58 7.26 -50.75 -15.32
C PRO A 58 8.66 -51.42 -15.23
N SER A 59 9.33 -51.37 -14.06
CA SER A 59 10.06 -52.49 -13.41
C SER A 59 11.26 -52.06 -12.54
N SER A 60 11.21 -52.37 -11.25
CA SER A 60 12.05 -53.39 -10.59
C SER A 60 12.11 -53.19 -9.06
N SER A 61 11.88 -54.29 -8.35
CA SER A 61 12.08 -54.56 -6.91
C SER A 61 13.56 -54.38 -6.49
N SER A 62 14.00 -54.10 -5.26
CA SER A 62 13.65 -54.66 -3.94
C SER A 62 14.48 -53.99 -2.81
N SER A 63 13.92 -53.95 -1.59
CA SER A 63 14.54 -54.09 -0.25
C SER A 63 15.74 -53.23 0.21
N GLY A 64 15.62 -52.60 1.39
CA GLY A 64 16.76 -52.24 2.25
C GLY A 64 16.53 -50.98 3.08
N SER A 65 16.74 -51.07 4.40
CA SER A 65 16.53 -50.02 5.39
C SER A 65 17.61 -48.94 5.42
N GLU A 66 17.25 -47.83 6.09
CA GLU A 66 18.09 -46.79 6.70
C GLU A 66 18.55 -45.57 5.88
N ASN A 67 18.50 -44.46 6.62
CA ASN A 67 19.06 -43.13 6.42
C ASN A 67 18.24 -42.09 5.64
N ALA A 68 17.76 -41.14 6.45
CA ALA A 68 17.27 -39.84 6.07
C ALA A 68 18.17 -39.18 5.02
N ARG A 69 17.58 -38.90 3.85
CA ARG A 69 18.07 -37.90 2.92
C ARG A 69 16.90 -37.02 2.53
N VAL A 70 16.94 -35.78 3.03
CA VAL A 70 16.05 -34.70 2.60
C VAL A 70 16.57 -34.23 1.25
N ASN A 71 15.77 -34.42 0.20
CA ASN A 71 16.03 -33.82 -1.12
C ASN A 71 15.91 -32.29 -1.02
N SER A 72 17.01 -31.61 -1.34
CA SER A 72 17.10 -30.16 -1.46
C SER A 72 16.49 -29.71 -2.79
N HIS A 73 15.20 -29.40 -2.77
CA HIS A 73 14.57 -28.48 -3.70
C HIS A 73 14.08 -27.26 -2.92
N MET A 74 14.39 -26.07 -3.46
CA MET A 74 14.20 -24.74 -2.87
C MET A 74 12.99 -24.64 -1.94
N ARG A 75 13.25 -24.59 -0.62
CA ARG A 75 12.26 -24.16 0.36
C ARG A 75 12.39 -22.65 0.55
N SER A 76 11.27 -21.96 0.42
CA SER A 76 11.09 -20.62 0.99
C SER A 76 11.56 -20.64 2.46
N PRO A 77 12.40 -19.68 2.91
CA PRO A 77 12.76 -19.56 4.32
C PRO A 77 11.54 -19.29 5.22
N PHE A 78 10.41 -18.92 4.63
CA PHE A 78 9.15 -18.65 5.32
C PHE A 78 8.15 -19.79 5.08
N GLY A 79 7.86 -20.53 6.16
CA GLY A 79 6.86 -21.57 6.22
C GLY A 79 6.28 -21.71 7.62
N ASN A 80 5.18 -22.46 7.75
CA ASN A 80 4.66 -22.87 9.04
C ASN A 80 5.23 -24.25 9.38
N GLN A 81 5.80 -24.38 10.57
CA GLN A 81 6.14 -25.68 11.12
C GLN A 81 4.92 -26.24 11.88
N MET A 82 4.55 -27.47 11.54
CA MET A 82 3.47 -28.15 12.23
C MET A 82 4.00 -28.80 13.51
N PHE A 83 3.44 -28.41 14.66
CA PHE A 83 3.73 -28.98 15.96
C PHE A 83 2.59 -29.89 16.39
N GLU A 84 2.91 -31.09 16.84
CA GLU A 84 1.95 -32.02 17.43
C GLU A 84 2.15 -32.02 18.95
N VAL A 85 1.13 -31.64 19.70
CA VAL A 85 1.17 -31.53 21.18
C VAL A 85 -0.04 -32.23 21.77
N ASN A 86 0.16 -32.91 22.90
CA ASN A 86 -0.95 -33.47 23.67
C ASN A 86 -1.62 -32.36 24.49
N VAL A 87 -2.94 -32.27 24.44
CA VAL A 87 -3.70 -31.35 25.32
C VAL A 87 -3.35 -31.67 26.79
N PRO A 88 -2.81 -30.71 27.58
CA PRO A 88 -2.47 -30.96 28.97
C PRO A 88 -3.69 -31.36 29.82
N GLN A 89 -3.44 -32.13 30.87
CA GLN A 89 -4.49 -32.48 31.83
C GLN A 89 -5.05 -31.21 32.48
N GLY A 90 -6.39 -31.10 32.50
CA GLY A 90 -7.10 -29.94 33.07
C GLY A 90 -7.45 -28.81 32.08
N VAL A 91 -6.95 -28.86 30.83
CA VAL A 91 -7.30 -27.87 29.80
C VAL A 91 -8.61 -28.26 29.12
N ARG A 92 -9.61 -27.37 29.18
CA ARG A 92 -10.91 -27.57 28.54
C ARG A 92 -10.91 -27.08 27.09
N SER A 93 -11.84 -27.59 26.30
CA SER A 93 -12.16 -27.05 24.98
C SER A 93 -12.40 -25.52 25.06
N GLY A 94 -11.78 -24.75 24.16
CA GLY A 94 -11.80 -23.29 24.16
C GLY A 94 -10.88 -22.61 25.18
N GLN A 95 -10.24 -23.36 26.08
CA GLN A 95 -9.31 -22.81 27.06
C GLN A 95 -7.91 -22.67 26.47
N ALA A 96 -7.27 -21.52 26.71
CA ALA A 96 -5.88 -21.30 26.30
C ALA A 96 -4.91 -22.02 27.23
N PHE A 97 -3.86 -22.61 26.66
CA PHE A 97 -2.77 -23.23 27.41
C PHE A 97 -1.42 -22.92 26.77
N ALA A 98 -0.36 -22.98 27.57
CA ALA A 98 0.99 -22.73 27.10
C ALA A 98 1.63 -24.01 26.56
N LEU A 99 2.27 -23.91 25.41
CA LEU A 99 3.15 -24.95 24.86
C LEU A 99 4.58 -24.39 24.71
N ILE A 100 5.58 -25.26 24.67
CA ILE A 100 6.95 -24.86 24.35
C ILE A 100 7.26 -25.35 22.93
N ALA A 101 7.47 -24.42 22.00
CA ALA A 101 7.89 -24.70 20.64
C ALA A 101 9.17 -23.92 20.33
N ASN A 102 10.19 -24.61 19.79
CA ASN A 102 11.49 -24.04 19.47
C ASN A 102 12.06 -23.18 20.62
N GLY A 103 12.00 -23.72 21.85
CA GLY A 103 12.53 -23.08 23.07
C GLY A 103 11.74 -21.88 23.60
N GLN A 104 10.56 -21.55 23.05
CA GLN A 104 9.72 -20.44 23.54
C GLN A 104 8.32 -20.88 23.92
N ARG A 105 7.78 -20.22 24.95
CA ARG A 105 6.43 -20.44 25.46
C ARG A 105 5.43 -19.72 24.55
N VAL A 106 4.52 -20.45 23.93
CA VAL A 106 3.46 -19.95 23.05
C VAL A 106 2.10 -20.31 23.65
N MET A 107 1.16 -19.37 23.63
CA MET A 107 -0.22 -19.63 24.08
C MET A 107 -1.06 -20.11 22.90
N VAL A 108 -1.74 -21.24 23.06
CA VAL A 108 -2.67 -21.79 22.06
C VAL A 108 -4.00 -22.10 22.70
N THR A 109 -5.07 -21.88 21.95
CA THR A 109 -6.43 -22.22 22.38
C THR A 109 -6.74 -23.67 22.04
N CYS A 110 -7.20 -24.43 23.03
CA CYS A 110 -7.62 -25.82 22.82
C CYS A 110 -8.83 -25.88 21.86
N PRO A 111 -8.76 -26.62 20.75
CA PRO A 111 -9.85 -26.71 19.78
C PRO A 111 -11.15 -27.23 20.40
N ALA A 112 -12.29 -26.81 19.83
CA ALA A 112 -13.63 -27.11 20.35
C ALA A 112 -13.88 -28.62 20.60
N ASN A 113 -13.23 -29.48 19.81
CA ASN A 113 -13.43 -30.92 19.79
C ASN A 113 -12.29 -31.72 20.47
N ALA A 114 -11.32 -31.04 21.08
CA ALA A 114 -10.14 -31.68 21.65
C ALA A 114 -10.31 -31.95 23.15
N ARG A 115 -9.90 -33.14 23.61
CA ARG A 115 -9.94 -33.55 25.03
C ARG A 115 -8.52 -33.61 25.63
N PRO A 116 -8.37 -33.47 26.96
CA PRO A 116 -7.09 -33.75 27.63
C PRO A 116 -6.48 -35.08 27.19
N GLY A 117 -5.19 -35.07 26.85
CA GLY A 117 -4.45 -36.22 26.33
C GLY A 117 -4.58 -36.47 24.82
N GLN A 118 -5.48 -35.76 24.12
CA GLN A 118 -5.59 -35.88 22.66
C GLN A 118 -4.45 -35.14 21.96
N LYS A 119 -3.88 -35.77 20.94
CA LYS A 119 -2.91 -35.13 20.04
C LYS A 119 -3.62 -34.11 19.17
N ILE A 120 -3.13 -32.89 19.21
CA ILE A 120 -3.60 -31.79 18.36
C ILE A 120 -2.41 -31.18 17.63
N ARG A 121 -2.68 -30.70 16.42
CA ARG A 121 -1.68 -30.12 15.54
C ARG A 121 -1.88 -28.63 15.44
N PHE A 122 -0.81 -27.89 15.63
CA PHE A 122 -0.77 -26.44 15.50
C PHE A 122 0.23 -26.07 14.41
N GLN A 123 -0.10 -25.06 13.63
CA GLN A 123 0.86 -24.43 12.75
C GLN A 123 1.47 -23.25 13.50
N LEU A 124 2.78 -23.29 13.71
CA LEU A 124 3.51 -22.16 14.24
C LEU A 124 4.46 -21.63 13.15
N PRO A 125 4.66 -20.30 13.06
CA PRO A 125 5.62 -19.73 12.14
C PRO A 125 7.02 -20.29 12.44
N ILE A 126 7.81 -20.66 11.42
CA ILE A 126 9.19 -21.13 11.61
C ILE A 126 9.97 -20.03 12.34
N LYS A 127 10.63 -20.37 13.45
CA LYS A 127 11.56 -19.44 14.10
C LYS A 127 12.78 -19.29 13.20
N LEU A 128 12.87 -18.13 12.57
CA LEU A 128 14.05 -17.68 11.87
C LEU A 128 15.10 -17.31 12.92
N SER A 129 16.35 -17.70 12.69
CA SER A 129 17.51 -17.22 13.46
C SER A 129 17.64 -15.70 13.35
N SER A 130 18.40 -15.06 14.26
CA SER A 130 18.63 -13.61 14.20
C SER A 130 19.18 -13.17 12.84
N ASP A 131 20.03 -14.00 12.22
CA ASP A 131 20.62 -13.74 10.90
C ASP A 131 19.57 -13.88 9.78
N GLU A 132 18.68 -14.87 9.87
CA GLU A 132 17.56 -15.04 8.92
C GLU A 132 16.53 -13.91 9.06
N ILE A 133 16.23 -13.45 10.29
CA ILE A 133 15.35 -12.29 10.53
C ILE A 133 15.96 -11.02 9.93
N GLN A 134 17.26 -10.79 10.13
CA GLN A 134 17.97 -9.64 9.56
C GLN A 134 18.07 -9.71 8.02
N SER A 135 18.01 -10.91 7.44
CA SER A 135 17.96 -11.11 5.99
C SER A 135 16.58 -10.80 5.36
N ILE A 136 15.52 -10.66 6.18
CA ILE A 136 14.17 -10.30 5.72
C ILE A 136 14.11 -8.80 5.47
N LYS A 137 14.41 -8.46 4.23
CA LYS A 137 14.17 -7.15 3.65
C LYS A 137 12.82 -7.19 2.95
N LEU A 138 11.88 -6.35 3.37
CA LEU A 138 10.70 -6.13 2.54
C LEU A 138 11.19 -5.35 1.32
N ASN A 139 11.23 -6.00 0.16
CA ASN A 139 11.90 -5.42 -1.00
C ASN A 139 11.03 -4.31 -1.61
N TYR A 140 11.03 -3.17 -0.93
CA TYR A 140 10.51 -1.90 -1.37
C TYR A 140 11.71 -0.99 -1.56
N GLN A 141 12.59 -1.29 -2.51
CA GLN A 141 13.68 -0.35 -2.80
C GLN A 141 13.05 0.87 -3.48
N LYS A 142 12.64 1.83 -2.64
CA LYS A 142 12.11 3.12 -3.05
C LYS A 142 12.81 4.19 -2.20
N ASP A 143 13.36 5.21 -2.83
CA ASP A 143 14.15 6.27 -2.16
C ASP A 143 15.40 5.76 -1.40
N GLY A 144 15.85 4.54 -1.68
CA GLY A 144 16.93 3.87 -0.96
C GLY A 144 16.54 3.43 0.47
N TRP A 145 15.27 3.44 0.84
CA TRP A 145 14.78 3.00 2.15
C TRP A 145 13.99 1.71 2.06
N VAL A 146 14.32 0.76 2.94
CA VAL A 146 13.75 -0.58 2.96
C VAL A 146 13.20 -0.83 4.36
N ARG A 147 12.00 -1.38 4.42
CA ARG A 147 11.40 -1.82 5.69
C ARG A 147 11.98 -3.20 6.02
N CYS A 148 12.58 -3.33 7.19
CA CYS A 148 13.21 -4.56 7.66
C CYS A 148 12.58 -5.02 8.97
N LEU A 149 12.51 -6.32 9.18
CA LEU A 149 12.03 -6.90 10.43
C LEU A 149 13.14 -6.89 11.47
N SER A 150 12.88 -6.30 12.64
CA SER A 150 13.79 -6.34 13.78
C SER A 150 13.57 -7.58 14.65
N THR A 151 14.49 -7.81 15.58
CA THR A 151 14.46 -8.93 16.54
C THR A 151 13.27 -8.85 17.50
N ASP A 152 12.71 -7.66 17.71
CA ASP A 152 11.49 -7.43 18.48
C ASP A 152 10.20 -7.67 17.66
N LEU A 153 10.35 -8.16 16.43
CA LEU A 153 9.28 -8.39 15.47
C LEU A 153 8.53 -7.13 15.05
N THR A 154 9.11 -5.94 15.21
CA THR A 154 8.59 -4.70 14.63
C THR A 154 9.33 -4.38 13.33
N PHE A 155 8.66 -3.59 12.48
CA PHE A 155 9.26 -3.12 11.24
C PHE A 155 9.97 -1.79 11.44
N HIS A 156 11.19 -1.66 10.93
CA HIS A 156 11.97 -0.42 10.93
C HIS A 156 12.46 -0.07 9.54
N TRP A 157 12.82 1.19 9.33
CA TRP A 157 13.41 1.64 8.08
C TRP A 157 14.93 1.60 8.13
N ILE A 158 15.51 0.93 7.14
CA ILE A 158 16.96 0.87 6.93
C ILE A 158 17.26 1.44 5.54
N ARG A 159 18.33 2.22 5.43
CA ARG A 159 18.80 2.67 4.12
C ARG A 159 19.54 1.50 3.45
N SER A 160 19.07 1.07 2.29
CA SER A 160 19.80 0.13 1.44
C SER A 160 20.91 0.91 0.75
N GLU A 161 22.13 0.85 1.29
CA GLU A 161 23.32 1.20 0.49
C GLU A 161 23.37 0.17 -0.65
N GLY A 162 23.30 0.62 -1.90
CA GLY A 162 23.21 -0.29 -3.05
C GLY A 162 24.32 -1.34 -3.01
N GLU A 163 23.96 -2.62 -3.10
CA GLU A 163 24.90 -3.66 -3.50
C GLU A 163 25.26 -3.41 -4.96
N VAL A 164 26.25 -2.54 -5.19
CA VAL A 164 26.93 -2.43 -6.47
C VAL A 164 27.92 -3.59 -6.51
N ASP A 165 27.81 -4.46 -7.53
CA ASP A 165 28.86 -5.42 -7.88
C ASP A 165 30.23 -4.72 -7.81
N GLY A 166 31.19 -5.34 -7.13
CA GLY A 166 32.41 -4.70 -6.60
C GLY A 166 33.44 -4.17 -7.61
N GLN A 167 33.04 -3.46 -8.66
CA GLN A 167 33.91 -2.86 -9.67
C GLN A 167 33.84 -1.33 -9.78
N LEU A 168 33.02 -0.63 -9.01
CA LEU A 168 33.02 0.84 -8.97
C LEU A 168 33.30 1.33 -7.54
N LYS A 169 34.58 1.30 -7.15
CA LYS A 169 35.05 1.72 -5.82
C LYS A 169 35.82 3.05 -5.82
N ASP A 170 35.80 3.79 -6.93
CA ASP A 170 36.68 4.95 -7.10
C ASP A 170 36.03 6.16 -7.78
N SER A 171 34.72 6.40 -7.55
CA SER A 171 34.15 7.73 -7.79
C SER A 171 33.94 8.45 -6.46
N ARG A 172 34.79 9.45 -6.22
CA ARG A 172 34.55 10.50 -5.23
C ARG A 172 33.49 11.42 -5.84
N ASP A 173 32.22 11.20 -5.52
CA ASP A 173 31.18 12.22 -5.46
C ASP A 173 29.88 11.58 -4.89
N LEU A 174 29.69 11.72 -3.58
CA LEU A 174 28.43 11.45 -2.87
C LEU A 174 28.00 12.78 -2.25
N THR A 175 27.76 13.77 -3.10
CA THR A 175 27.90 15.20 -2.78
C THR A 175 26.77 15.81 -1.94
N TRP A 176 25.65 15.10 -1.67
CA TRP A 176 24.56 15.69 -0.89
C TRP A 176 24.08 14.85 0.31
N ALA A 177 24.27 15.39 1.52
CA ALA A 177 23.86 14.76 2.77
C ALA A 177 22.32 14.66 2.94
N PHE A 178 21.54 15.53 2.30
CA PHE A 178 20.08 15.55 2.48
C PHE A 178 19.33 14.46 1.72
N GLU A 179 19.93 13.85 0.69
CA GLU A 179 19.42 12.63 0.06
C GLU A 179 19.46 11.45 1.04
N ARG A 180 20.20 11.60 2.15
CA ARG A 180 20.23 10.68 3.30
C ARG A 180 19.19 10.99 4.37
N ILE A 181 18.54 12.15 4.29
CA ILE A 181 17.57 12.60 5.26
C ILE A 181 16.20 12.12 4.81
N ALA A 182 15.57 11.31 5.66
CA ALA A 182 14.18 10.96 5.52
C ALA A 182 13.50 10.95 6.87
N PHE A 183 12.23 11.34 6.88
CA PHE A 183 11.41 11.34 8.08
C PHE A 183 10.20 10.47 7.88
N VAL A 184 9.72 9.90 8.98
CA VAL A 184 8.47 9.15 9.01
C VAL A 184 7.59 9.83 10.04
N ARG A 185 6.30 9.94 9.74
CA ARG A 185 5.32 10.40 10.73
C ARG A 185 5.17 9.37 11.84
N GLU A 186 5.12 9.82 13.08
CA GLU A 186 4.81 9.02 14.24
C GLU A 186 3.51 9.52 14.86
N LEU A 187 2.50 8.65 14.91
CA LEU A 187 1.19 8.95 15.51
C LEU A 187 1.12 8.23 16.86
N ARG A 188 1.13 8.99 17.96
CA ARG A 188 1.03 8.45 19.32
C ARG A 188 -0.36 8.68 19.89
N SER A 189 -0.89 7.71 20.61
CA SER A 189 -2.10 7.84 21.42
C SER A 189 -1.74 7.90 22.90
N SER A 190 -2.35 8.86 23.61
CA SER A 190 -2.25 9.00 25.06
C SER A 190 -3.64 8.90 25.67
N ALA A 191 -3.81 8.01 26.65
CA ALA A 191 -5.05 7.93 27.40
C ALA A 191 -5.01 8.94 28.56
N THR A 192 -5.72 10.06 28.41
CA THR A 192 -5.89 11.02 29.50
C THR A 192 -6.85 10.44 30.54
N VAL A 193 -6.39 10.28 31.79
CA VAL A 193 -7.19 9.82 32.93
C VAL A 193 -8.12 10.96 33.38
N SER A 194 -9.17 11.24 32.61
CA SER A 194 -10.26 12.14 33.04
C SER A 194 -11.62 11.54 32.71
N SER A 195 -12.63 11.95 33.49
CA SER A 195 -14.00 11.41 33.56
C SER A 195 -14.81 11.35 32.25
N LYS A 196 -14.26 11.84 31.14
CA LYS A 196 -14.71 11.55 29.77
C LYS A 196 -13.50 11.01 29.01
N SER A 197 -13.45 9.71 28.75
CA SER A 197 -12.32 9.00 28.15
C SER A 197 -12.09 9.42 26.69
N LYS A 198 -11.55 10.63 26.46
CA LYS A 198 -11.09 11.08 25.14
C LYS A 198 -9.62 10.67 25.00
N VAL A 199 -9.34 9.79 24.05
CA VAL A 199 -7.98 9.44 23.65
C VAL A 199 -7.41 10.67 22.94
N ASP A 200 -6.28 11.17 23.43
CA ASP A 200 -5.56 12.25 22.78
C ASP A 200 -4.52 11.68 21.82
N HIS A 201 -4.35 12.34 20.68
CA HIS A 201 -3.41 11.92 19.65
C HIS A 201 -2.40 13.02 19.37
N SER A 202 -1.14 12.65 19.23
CA SER A 202 -0.07 13.55 18.77
C SER A 202 0.59 13.00 17.53
N LEU A 203 0.98 13.89 16.62
CA LEU A 203 1.65 13.58 15.37
C LEU A 203 2.99 14.32 15.32
N GLN A 204 4.06 13.68 14.87
CA GLN A 204 5.36 14.34 14.66
C GLN A 204 6.17 13.63 13.57
N LEU A 205 7.16 14.31 12.99
CA LEU A 205 8.16 13.66 12.13
C LEU A 205 9.38 13.23 12.95
N VAL A 206 9.69 11.93 12.92
CA VAL A 206 10.91 11.33 13.48
C VAL A 206 11.84 10.89 12.34
N PRO A 207 13.18 10.86 12.55
CA PRO A 207 14.11 10.29 11.57
C PRO A 207 13.67 8.87 11.17
N ALA A 208 13.72 8.53 9.88
CA ALA A 208 13.21 7.25 9.39
C ALA A 208 13.82 6.03 10.12
N LYS A 209 15.12 6.09 10.45
CA LYS A 209 15.84 5.04 11.20
C LYS A 209 15.30 4.80 12.61
N GLU A 210 14.66 5.80 13.20
CA GLU A 210 14.09 5.74 14.56
C GLU A 210 12.63 5.31 14.55
N ALA A 211 11.97 5.34 13.39
CA ALA A 211 10.58 4.92 13.27
C ALA A 211 10.45 3.41 13.37
N SER A 212 9.39 2.97 14.05
CA SER A 212 9.01 1.57 14.16
C SER A 212 7.51 1.40 13.88
N LEU A 213 7.16 0.24 13.34
CA LEU A 213 5.77 -0.14 13.09
C LEU A 213 5.50 -1.51 13.73
N SER A 214 4.50 -1.56 14.59
CA SER A 214 4.04 -2.81 15.19
C SER A 214 3.50 -3.75 14.13
N THR A 215 3.78 -5.04 14.28
CA THR A 215 3.25 -6.12 13.43
C THR A 215 2.08 -6.86 14.09
N VAL A 216 1.61 -6.38 15.23
CA VAL A 216 0.53 -7.00 16.02
C VAL A 216 -0.81 -6.42 15.59
N VAL A 217 -1.75 -7.28 15.24
CA VAL A 217 -3.15 -6.90 14.99
C VAL A 217 -4.03 -7.71 15.93
N PRO A 218 -4.37 -7.17 17.13
CA PRO A 218 -5.04 -7.94 18.16
C PRO A 218 -6.31 -8.65 17.69
N ALA A 219 -7.07 -8.01 16.80
CA ALA A 219 -8.31 -8.56 16.24
C ALA A 219 -8.10 -9.79 15.33
N ILE A 220 -6.89 -10.02 14.81
CA ILE A 220 -6.60 -11.15 13.89
C ILE A 220 -5.87 -12.26 14.62
N ASN A 221 -4.95 -11.92 15.52
CA ASN A 221 -3.97 -12.87 16.03
C ASN A 221 -3.82 -12.84 17.57
N ASN A 222 -4.82 -12.30 18.27
CA ASN A 222 -4.90 -12.27 19.73
C ASN A 222 -3.64 -11.73 20.40
N GLY A 223 -2.99 -10.73 19.79
CA GLY A 223 -1.81 -10.07 20.32
C GLY A 223 -0.47 -10.72 19.95
N THR A 224 -0.46 -11.74 19.09
CA THR A 224 0.79 -12.26 18.51
C THR A 224 1.29 -11.36 17.36
N SER A 225 2.45 -11.63 16.78
CA SER A 225 2.99 -10.84 15.65
C SER A 225 2.61 -11.47 14.31
N LEU A 226 2.20 -10.65 13.33
CA LEU A 226 2.03 -11.05 11.92
C LEU A 226 3.31 -10.86 11.08
N ALA A 227 4.44 -10.54 11.71
CA ALA A 227 5.67 -10.13 11.03
C ALA A 227 6.06 -11.01 9.84
N GLN A 228 6.04 -12.33 10.00
CA GLN A 228 6.43 -13.26 8.94
C GLN A 228 5.43 -13.28 7.78
N GLU A 229 4.12 -13.20 8.08
CA GLU A 229 3.08 -13.17 7.06
C GLU A 229 3.13 -11.86 6.28
N LEU A 230 3.21 -10.73 6.99
CA LEU A 230 3.39 -9.39 6.40
C LEU A 230 4.63 -9.37 5.51
N SER A 231 5.74 -9.94 5.98
CA SER A 231 6.99 -9.94 5.21
C SER A 231 6.92 -10.76 3.93
N ARG A 232 6.22 -11.90 3.98
CA ARG A 232 6.02 -12.75 2.82
C ARG A 232 5.20 -12.05 1.74
N TYR A 233 4.09 -11.40 2.11
CA TYR A 233 3.19 -10.77 1.14
C TYR A 233 3.72 -9.45 0.60
N ALA A 234 4.47 -8.70 1.42
CA ALA A 234 5.16 -7.49 0.98
C ALA A 234 6.02 -7.68 -0.28
N ALA A 235 6.62 -8.87 -0.45
CA ALA A 235 7.45 -9.21 -1.60
C ALA A 235 6.68 -9.81 -2.79
N MET A 236 5.36 -9.97 -2.70
CA MET A 236 4.53 -10.54 -3.78
C MET A 236 4.01 -9.46 -4.74
N PRO A 237 3.59 -9.83 -5.97
CA PRO A 237 2.89 -8.91 -6.86
C PRO A 237 1.59 -8.34 -6.24
N PHE A 238 1.14 -7.17 -6.68
CA PHE A 238 0.00 -6.45 -6.10
C PHE A 238 -1.26 -7.31 -5.98
N GLN A 239 -1.61 -8.09 -7.01
CA GLN A 239 -2.80 -8.95 -6.99
C GLN A 239 -2.80 -9.94 -5.81
N HIS A 240 -1.62 -10.44 -5.42
CA HIS A 240 -1.48 -11.36 -4.29
C HIS A 240 -1.58 -10.62 -2.96
N LYS A 241 -1.00 -9.41 -2.87
CA LYS A 241 -1.13 -8.53 -1.70
C LYS A 241 -2.59 -8.14 -1.48
N GLU A 242 -3.30 -7.73 -2.52
CA GLU A 242 -4.73 -7.38 -2.50
C GLU A 242 -5.58 -8.57 -2.05
N ALA A 243 -5.38 -9.74 -2.68
CA ALA A 243 -6.13 -10.94 -2.33
C ALA A 243 -5.92 -11.36 -0.86
N TRP A 244 -4.69 -11.22 -0.35
CA TRP A 244 -4.37 -11.45 1.04
C TRP A 244 -5.01 -10.42 1.97
N PHE A 245 -4.89 -9.14 1.66
CA PHE A 245 -5.46 -8.05 2.46
C PHE A 245 -6.97 -8.24 2.60
N ARG A 246 -7.66 -8.57 1.50
CA ARG A 246 -9.09 -8.90 1.51
C ARG A 246 -9.41 -10.05 2.48
N GLN A 247 -8.58 -11.08 2.55
CA GLN A 247 -8.77 -12.18 3.51
C GLN A 247 -8.58 -11.72 4.95
N GLN A 248 -7.64 -10.81 5.22
CA GLN A 248 -7.44 -10.27 6.56
C GLN A 248 -8.59 -9.34 6.98
N ILE A 249 -9.08 -8.50 6.08
CA ILE A 249 -10.26 -7.65 6.31
C ILE A 249 -11.49 -8.50 6.62
N ALA A 250 -11.70 -9.60 5.89
CA ALA A 250 -12.81 -10.52 6.17
C ALA A 250 -12.75 -11.17 7.56
N LYS A 251 -11.56 -11.31 8.17
CA LYS A 251 -11.42 -11.84 9.55
C LYS A 251 -11.82 -10.84 10.63
N ILE A 252 -11.69 -9.53 10.35
CA ILE A 252 -12.02 -8.46 11.30
C ILE A 252 -13.37 -7.81 11.03
N GLN A 253 -14.00 -8.14 9.89
CA GLN A 253 -15.36 -7.73 9.57
C GLN A 253 -16.35 -8.40 10.51
N VAL A 254 -17.23 -7.59 11.08
CA VAL A 254 -18.33 -8.08 11.92
C VAL A 254 -19.33 -8.80 11.02
N PRO A 255 -19.65 -10.08 11.29
CA PRO A 255 -20.65 -10.83 10.53
C PRO A 255 -22.01 -10.13 10.53
N TRP A 256 -22.78 -10.32 9.47
CA TRP A 256 -24.08 -9.65 9.29
C TRP A 256 -25.05 -9.94 10.45
N GLU A 257 -25.04 -11.18 10.93
CA GLU A 257 -25.84 -11.67 12.06
C GLU A 257 -25.53 -10.96 13.38
N ASP A 258 -24.31 -10.44 13.53
CA ASP A 258 -23.84 -9.73 14.73
C ASP A 258 -24.07 -8.21 14.64
N GLY A 259 -24.62 -7.73 13.51
CA GLY A 259 -25.12 -6.38 13.31
C GLY A 259 -24.62 -5.70 12.05
N HIS A 260 -25.39 -4.71 11.61
CA HIS A 260 -25.08 -3.85 10.46
C HIS A 260 -25.45 -2.40 10.78
N ILE A 261 -24.87 -1.46 10.04
CA ILE A 261 -25.17 -0.03 10.18
C ILE A 261 -25.98 0.43 8.97
N LYS A 262 -27.06 1.16 9.23
CA LYS A 262 -27.86 1.80 8.17
C LYS A 262 -27.45 3.26 8.03
N ILE A 263 -27.03 3.65 6.84
CA ILE A 263 -26.67 5.03 6.48
C ILE A 263 -27.81 5.58 5.62
N ASN A 264 -28.65 6.43 6.21
CA ASN A 264 -29.72 7.11 5.48
C ASN A 264 -29.26 8.53 5.14
N VAL A 265 -29.31 8.89 3.87
CA VAL A 265 -28.82 10.19 3.39
C VAL A 265 -29.81 10.82 2.41
N ARG A 266 -29.90 12.14 2.41
CA ARG A 266 -30.63 12.90 1.38
C ARG A 266 -29.66 13.34 0.30
N ARG A 267 -30.07 13.24 -0.97
CA ARG A 267 -29.22 13.62 -2.10
C ARG A 267 -28.84 15.11 -2.04
N GLU A 268 -29.79 15.95 -1.66
CA GLU A 268 -29.62 17.40 -1.49
C GLU A 268 -28.72 17.80 -0.31
N ASN A 269 -28.49 16.90 0.65
CA ASN A 269 -27.65 17.16 1.83
C ASN A 269 -26.60 16.05 2.05
N LEU A 270 -26.12 15.47 0.95
CA LEU A 270 -25.39 14.21 0.96
C LEU A 270 -24.15 14.23 1.85
N LEU A 271 -23.30 15.25 1.72
CA LEU A 271 -22.05 15.34 2.47
C LEU A 271 -22.30 15.48 3.98
N GLN A 272 -23.21 16.36 4.37
CA GLN A 272 -23.53 16.62 5.77
C GLN A 272 -24.21 15.43 6.44
N ASP A 273 -25.23 14.84 5.80
CA ASP A 273 -25.91 13.64 6.32
C ASP A 273 -24.91 12.46 6.46
N SER A 274 -23.99 12.32 5.52
CA SER A 274 -22.93 11.29 5.55
C SER A 274 -21.95 11.48 6.70
N MET A 275 -21.52 12.72 6.92
CA MET A 275 -20.63 13.07 8.02
C MET A 275 -21.29 12.78 9.37
N GLU A 276 -22.51 13.29 9.60
CA GLU A 276 -23.24 13.09 10.86
C GLU A 276 -23.49 11.61 11.14
N ALA A 277 -23.90 10.85 10.11
CA ALA A 277 -24.12 9.41 10.23
C ALA A 277 -22.84 8.67 10.64
N THR A 278 -21.71 8.96 10.00
CA THR A 278 -20.45 8.23 10.22
C THR A 278 -19.70 8.64 11.48
N GLU A 279 -19.83 9.88 11.94
CA GLU A 279 -19.19 10.35 13.17
C GLU A 279 -19.78 9.70 14.42
N SER A 280 -21.08 9.42 14.40
CA SER A 280 -21.77 8.74 15.51
C SER A 280 -21.33 7.27 15.69
N ILE A 281 -20.65 6.69 14.70
CA ILE A 281 -20.23 5.29 14.68
C ILE A 281 -18.98 5.11 15.55
N THR A 282 -19.02 4.09 16.42
CA THR A 282 -17.86 3.74 17.25
C THR A 282 -16.78 3.06 16.41
N GLN A 283 -15.53 3.09 16.87
CA GLN A 283 -14.42 2.41 16.18
C GLN A 283 -14.72 0.92 15.93
N GLY A 284 -15.33 0.23 16.89
CA GLY A 284 -15.72 -1.19 16.73
C GLY A 284 -16.79 -1.39 15.66
N ASP A 285 -17.75 -0.46 15.56
CA ASP A 285 -18.86 -0.52 14.61
C ASP A 285 -18.47 -0.11 13.18
N MET A 286 -17.35 0.61 13.00
CA MET A 286 -16.83 0.95 11.65
C MET A 286 -16.53 -0.29 10.79
N ARG A 287 -16.30 -1.45 11.43
CA ARG A 287 -16.03 -2.73 10.78
C ARG A 287 -17.30 -3.57 10.52
N LYS A 288 -18.48 -3.05 10.85
CA LYS A 288 -19.76 -3.64 10.44
C LYS A 288 -20.03 -3.37 8.97
N ILE A 289 -20.91 -4.19 8.39
CA ILE A 289 -21.43 -3.96 7.04
C ILE A 289 -22.32 -2.73 7.07
N PHE A 290 -22.09 -1.80 6.15
CA PHE A 290 -22.93 -0.60 5.98
C PHE A 290 -23.97 -0.88 4.89
N ARG A 291 -25.20 -0.43 5.13
CA ARG A 291 -26.29 -0.46 4.17
C ARG A 291 -26.75 0.96 3.90
N PHE A 292 -26.70 1.37 2.65
CA PHE A 292 -27.00 2.74 2.26
C PHE A 292 -28.45 2.88 1.75
N GLU A 293 -29.09 3.99 2.06
CA GLU A 293 -30.43 4.33 1.56
C GLU A 293 -30.50 5.83 1.28
N PHE A 294 -30.82 6.19 0.04
CA PHE A 294 -31.19 7.56 -0.31
C PHE A 294 -32.66 7.77 0.06
N ILE A 295 -32.91 8.71 0.97
CA ILE A 295 -34.26 8.98 1.47
C ILE A 295 -35.16 9.37 0.30
N SER A 296 -36.36 8.77 0.27
CA SER A 296 -37.37 8.98 -0.78
C SER A 296 -37.01 8.45 -2.17
N GLU A 297 -35.94 7.66 -2.31
CA GLU A 297 -35.58 6.99 -3.56
C GLU A 297 -35.82 5.46 -3.48
N PRO A 298 -36.42 4.84 -4.52
CA PRO A 298 -36.60 3.40 -4.56
C PRO A 298 -35.25 2.72 -4.83
N GLY A 299 -34.66 2.09 -3.82
CA GLY A 299 -33.41 1.34 -3.98
C GLY A 299 -33.21 0.31 -2.88
N VAL A 300 -32.94 -0.94 -3.27
CA VAL A 300 -32.41 -1.95 -2.34
C VAL A 300 -30.90 -1.98 -2.55
N ASP A 301 -30.14 -1.66 -1.51
CA ASP A 301 -28.69 -1.71 -1.56
C ASP A 301 -28.20 -3.15 -1.69
N ALA A 302 -28.01 -3.58 -2.94
CA ALA A 302 -27.27 -4.78 -3.33
C ALA A 302 -25.82 -4.44 -3.74
N GLY A 303 -25.29 -3.31 -3.26
CA GLY A 303 -23.94 -2.80 -3.55
C GLY A 303 -23.88 -1.76 -4.66
N GLY A 304 -24.98 -1.46 -5.37
CA GLY A 304 -25.04 -0.34 -6.32
C GLY A 304 -25.12 1.01 -5.60
N VAL A 305 -25.96 1.10 -4.57
CA VAL A 305 -26.17 2.32 -3.77
C VAL A 305 -24.91 2.67 -2.98
N ALA A 306 -24.24 1.66 -2.39
CA ALA A 306 -22.95 1.86 -1.75
C ALA A 306 -21.91 2.47 -2.71
N ARG A 307 -21.76 1.90 -3.91
CA ARG A 307 -20.82 2.41 -4.93
C ARG A 307 -21.11 3.86 -5.30
N GLU A 308 -22.37 4.20 -5.53
CA GLU A 308 -22.80 5.57 -5.80
C GLU A 308 -22.47 6.51 -4.63
N TRP A 309 -22.76 6.10 -3.39
CA TRP A 309 -22.48 6.90 -2.21
C TRP A 309 -21.00 7.24 -2.07
N PHE A 310 -20.10 6.25 -2.17
CA PHE A 310 -18.66 6.50 -2.06
C PHE A 310 -18.17 7.47 -3.13
N GLN A 311 -18.61 7.32 -4.37
CA GLN A 311 -18.25 8.19 -5.48
C GLN A 311 -18.75 9.63 -5.28
N LEU A 312 -20.03 9.81 -4.96
CA LEU A 312 -20.62 11.13 -4.80
C LEU A 312 -20.09 11.87 -3.56
N VAL A 313 -19.98 11.20 -2.42
CA VAL A 313 -19.50 11.82 -1.17
C VAL A 313 -18.05 12.22 -1.30
N SER A 314 -17.19 11.35 -1.84
CA SER A 314 -15.78 11.71 -2.05
C SER A 314 -15.62 12.85 -3.05
N ALA A 315 -16.38 12.86 -4.15
CA ALA A 315 -16.35 13.96 -5.11
C ALA A 315 -16.77 15.30 -4.49
N LEU A 316 -17.81 15.33 -3.65
CA LEU A 316 -18.21 16.52 -2.90
C LEU A 316 -17.14 16.94 -1.89
N LEU A 317 -16.59 15.98 -1.14
CA LEU A 317 -15.59 16.23 -0.11
C LEU A 317 -14.28 16.80 -0.68
N PHE A 318 -13.87 16.36 -1.86
CA PHE A 318 -12.69 16.85 -2.57
C PHE A 318 -12.95 18.09 -3.43
N ASN A 319 -14.16 18.66 -3.41
CA ASN A 319 -14.40 19.93 -4.09
C ASN A 319 -13.59 21.07 -3.38
N PRO A 320 -12.68 21.77 -4.09
CA PRO A 320 -11.93 22.89 -3.53
C PRO A 320 -12.79 24.02 -2.95
N ASP A 321 -14.05 24.15 -3.37
CA ASP A 321 -14.97 25.18 -2.87
C ASP A 321 -15.24 25.07 -1.36
N PHE A 322 -15.06 23.88 -0.77
CA PHE A 322 -15.14 23.69 0.70
C PHE A 322 -13.88 24.16 1.43
N ALA A 323 -12.86 24.64 0.71
CA ALA A 323 -11.57 25.10 1.22
C ALA A 323 -10.79 24.09 2.08
N LEU A 324 -11.18 22.81 2.05
CA LEU A 324 -10.46 21.71 2.70
C LEU A 324 -9.27 21.26 1.85
N TRP A 325 -9.50 21.18 0.54
CA TRP A 325 -8.53 20.68 -0.42
C TRP A 325 -8.22 21.74 -1.46
N SER A 326 -7.08 21.59 -2.12
CA SER A 326 -6.70 22.34 -3.30
C SER A 326 -6.12 21.38 -4.33
N TYR A 327 -6.20 21.75 -5.60
CA TYR A 327 -5.50 21.00 -6.64
C TYR A 327 -4.00 21.04 -6.40
N SER A 328 -3.30 19.95 -6.70
CA SER A 328 -1.85 19.98 -6.77
C SER A 328 -1.42 20.94 -7.87
N SER A 329 -0.40 21.75 -7.58
CA SER A 329 0.27 22.57 -8.58
C SER A 329 0.98 21.74 -9.64
N ILE A 330 1.24 20.45 -9.39
CA ILE A 330 1.96 19.57 -10.32
C ILE A 330 1.00 18.77 -11.20
N ASN A 331 -0.13 18.33 -10.63
CA ASN A 331 -1.13 17.52 -11.33
C ASN A 331 -2.54 17.83 -10.82
N GLN A 332 -3.38 18.47 -11.64
CA GLN A 332 -4.74 18.86 -11.26
C GLN A 332 -5.68 17.68 -10.93
N MET A 333 -5.35 16.45 -11.32
CA MET A 333 -6.11 15.26 -10.91
C MET A 333 -5.86 14.88 -9.45
N CYS A 334 -4.76 15.37 -8.86
CA CYS A 334 -4.40 15.15 -7.47
C CYS A 334 -4.84 16.31 -6.57
N MET A 335 -5.31 15.93 -5.39
CA MET A 335 -5.71 16.84 -4.32
C MET A 335 -4.64 16.88 -3.24
N GLN A 336 -4.37 18.07 -2.74
CA GLN A 336 -3.56 18.33 -1.56
C GLN A 336 -4.40 19.03 -0.49
N ILE A 337 -4.03 18.85 0.77
CA ILE A 337 -4.68 19.56 1.88
C ILE A 337 -4.43 21.05 1.73
N ASN A 338 -5.49 21.86 1.81
CA ASN A 338 -5.34 23.30 1.92
C ASN A 338 -4.76 23.64 3.31
N PRO A 339 -3.54 24.22 3.41
CA PRO A 339 -2.97 24.63 4.70
C PRO A 339 -3.86 25.62 5.44
N SER A 340 -4.56 26.45 4.66
CA SER A 340 -5.55 27.44 5.10
C SER A 340 -6.94 26.83 5.37
N SER A 341 -7.10 25.52 5.50
CA SER A 341 -8.43 24.94 5.77
C SER A 341 -9.04 25.43 7.09
N GLY A 342 -8.23 25.65 8.13
CA GLY A 342 -8.70 26.00 9.48
C GLY A 342 -9.15 27.44 9.67
N VAL A 343 -8.82 28.35 8.75
CA VAL A 343 -9.32 29.73 8.82
C VAL A 343 -10.51 29.95 7.86
N ALA A 344 -10.70 29.09 6.84
CA ALA A 344 -11.94 29.08 6.06
C ALA A 344 -13.08 28.31 6.74
N ASN A 345 -12.76 27.29 7.53
CA ASN A 345 -13.76 26.39 8.13
C ASN A 345 -13.33 25.93 9.54
N ASP A 346 -14.06 26.40 10.56
CA ASP A 346 -13.79 26.04 11.96
C ASP A 346 -13.93 24.53 12.23
N GLU A 347 -14.75 23.83 11.44
CA GLU A 347 -14.98 22.39 11.57
C GLU A 347 -14.04 21.57 10.67
N HIS A 348 -13.01 22.16 10.06
CA HIS A 348 -12.15 21.47 9.08
C HIS A 348 -11.55 20.15 9.60
N LEU A 349 -11.16 20.08 10.88
CA LEU A 349 -10.63 18.84 11.46
C LEU A 349 -11.67 17.72 11.55
N ARG A 350 -12.96 18.06 11.73
CA ARG A 350 -14.06 17.09 11.64
C ARG A 350 -14.12 16.52 10.23
N TYR A 351 -14.02 17.36 9.21
CA TYR A 351 -13.98 16.92 7.81
C TYR A 351 -12.78 16.03 7.51
N PHE A 352 -11.59 16.33 8.02
CA PHE A 352 -10.43 15.46 7.83
C PHE A 352 -10.57 14.13 8.55
N HIS A 353 -11.11 14.11 9.77
CA HIS A 353 -11.42 12.86 10.47
C HIS A 353 -12.46 12.02 9.73
N PHE A 354 -13.53 12.66 9.24
CA PHE A 354 -14.51 12.03 8.36
C PHE A 354 -13.86 11.50 7.08
N THR A 355 -12.96 12.27 6.45
CA THR A 355 -12.20 11.82 5.27
C THR A 355 -11.43 10.55 5.59
N GLY A 356 -10.73 10.51 6.72
CA GLY A 356 -10.02 9.33 7.19
C GLY A 356 -10.93 8.11 7.26
N ARG A 357 -12.08 8.25 7.94
CA ARG A 357 -13.08 7.17 8.05
C ARG A 357 -13.65 6.76 6.70
N LEU A 358 -13.95 7.71 5.81
CA LEU A 358 -14.46 7.47 4.47
C LEU A 358 -13.45 6.65 3.65
N LEU A 359 -12.18 7.07 3.59
CA LEU A 359 -11.13 6.38 2.85
C LEU A 359 -10.82 5.01 3.46
N GLY A 360 -10.73 4.91 4.78
CA GLY A 360 -10.52 3.65 5.49
C GLY A 360 -11.68 2.68 5.25
N LYS A 361 -12.93 3.18 5.26
CA LYS A 361 -14.13 2.38 4.99
C LYS A 361 -14.26 1.99 3.53
N ALA A 362 -13.87 2.85 2.59
CA ALA A 362 -13.79 2.53 1.17
C ALA A 362 -12.82 1.35 0.95
N LEU A 363 -11.62 1.44 1.52
CA LEU A 363 -10.62 0.37 1.46
C LEU A 363 -11.12 -0.93 2.11
N PHE A 364 -11.82 -0.84 3.25
CA PHE A 364 -12.40 -1.99 3.96
C PHE A 364 -13.49 -2.70 3.14
N ASP A 365 -14.40 -1.93 2.55
CA ASP A 365 -15.56 -2.44 1.81
C ASP A 365 -15.25 -2.72 0.33
N ARG A 366 -14.02 -2.46 -0.12
CA ARG A 366 -13.56 -2.58 -1.51
C ARG A 366 -14.35 -1.68 -2.45
N GLN A 367 -14.55 -0.45 -2.00
CA GLN A 367 -15.16 0.62 -2.77
C GLN A 367 -14.09 1.58 -3.22
N ILE A 368 -14.29 2.16 -4.40
CA ILE A 368 -13.40 3.19 -4.94
C ILE A 368 -13.95 4.57 -4.61
N VAL A 369 -13.06 5.52 -4.38
CA VAL A 369 -13.39 6.93 -4.17
C VAL A 369 -13.06 7.75 -5.40
N ALA A 370 -13.74 8.87 -5.57
CA ALA A 370 -13.38 9.91 -6.53
C ALA A 370 -12.21 10.73 -5.97
N GLY A 371 -11.31 11.16 -6.84
CA GLY A 371 -10.16 12.00 -6.48
C GLY A 371 -8.91 11.21 -6.10
N HIS A 372 -7.76 11.72 -6.56
CA HIS A 372 -6.44 11.20 -6.21
C HIS A 372 -5.80 12.11 -5.17
N LEU A 373 -4.96 11.57 -4.29
CA LEU A 373 -4.20 12.39 -3.33
C LEU A 373 -2.79 12.61 -3.86
N VAL A 374 -2.14 13.69 -3.43
CA VAL A 374 -0.70 13.82 -3.68
C VAL A 374 0.08 12.72 -2.96
N ARG A 375 1.14 12.24 -3.60
CA ARG A 375 2.04 11.18 -3.09
C ARG A 375 2.42 11.31 -1.60
N PRO A 376 2.82 12.49 -1.07
CA PRO A 376 3.15 12.62 0.34
C PRO A 376 2.03 12.18 1.29
N LEU A 377 0.75 12.36 0.91
CA LEU A 377 -0.37 11.93 1.74
C LEU A 377 -0.49 10.41 1.83
N TYR A 378 -0.31 9.69 0.71
CA TYR A 378 -0.25 8.22 0.74
C TYR A 378 0.94 7.72 1.57
N LYS A 379 2.10 8.40 1.47
CA LYS A 379 3.27 8.10 2.32
C LYS A 379 2.94 8.28 3.81
N HIS A 380 2.26 9.37 4.20
CA HIS A 380 1.82 9.59 5.58
C HIS A 380 0.84 8.50 6.05
N ILE A 381 -0.12 8.08 5.22
CA ILE A 381 -1.07 6.98 5.53
C ILE A 381 -0.35 5.64 5.71
N LEU A 382 0.78 5.40 5.06
CA LEU A 382 1.53 4.15 5.19
C LEU A 382 2.64 4.17 6.25
N GLY A 383 2.92 5.33 6.85
CA GLY A 383 4.12 5.51 7.66
C GLY A 383 5.40 5.29 6.84
N TRP A 384 5.40 5.79 5.61
CA TRP A 384 6.50 5.72 4.65
C TRP A 384 7.46 6.90 4.81
N PRO A 385 8.78 6.73 4.57
CA PRO A 385 9.74 7.82 4.61
C PRO A 385 9.42 8.88 3.56
N VAL A 386 9.23 10.11 4.03
CA VAL A 386 9.24 11.30 3.18
C VAL A 386 10.66 11.83 3.07
N THR A 387 11.05 12.26 1.87
CA THR A 387 12.39 12.80 1.53
C THR A 387 12.26 14.18 0.89
N VAL A 388 13.38 14.86 0.64
CA VAL A 388 13.38 16.16 -0.06
C VAL A 388 12.81 16.02 -1.48
N ALA A 389 13.00 14.87 -2.14
CA ALA A 389 12.43 14.61 -3.46
C ALA A 389 10.89 14.61 -3.47
N ASP A 390 10.24 14.28 -2.35
CA ASP A 390 8.78 14.39 -2.25
C ASP A 390 8.29 15.84 -2.28
N LEU A 391 9.16 16.81 -1.99
CA LEU A 391 8.83 18.23 -2.11
C LEU A 391 8.65 18.63 -3.57
N GLU A 392 9.39 18.03 -4.51
CA GLU A 392 9.23 18.31 -5.94
C GLU A 392 7.80 18.06 -6.42
N GLN A 393 7.14 17.03 -5.87
CA GLN A 393 5.76 16.65 -6.20
C GLN A 393 4.71 17.58 -5.55
N LEU A 394 5.12 18.43 -4.62
CA LEU A 394 4.27 19.40 -3.93
C LEU A 394 4.52 20.83 -4.43
N ASP A 395 5.79 21.16 -4.67
CA ASP A 395 6.29 22.47 -5.06
C ASP A 395 7.66 22.31 -5.75
N ALA A 396 7.63 22.12 -7.07
CA ALA A 396 8.83 21.92 -7.89
C ALA A 396 9.78 23.13 -7.88
N ASP A 397 9.24 24.36 -7.78
CA ASP A 397 10.06 25.57 -7.74
C ASP A 397 10.82 25.67 -6.42
N THR A 398 10.14 25.45 -5.29
CA THR A 398 10.80 25.39 -3.99
C THR A 398 11.85 24.29 -3.96
N TYR A 399 11.53 23.09 -4.46
CA TYR A 399 12.50 21.99 -4.55
C TYR A 399 13.75 22.41 -5.36
N ALA A 400 13.58 22.93 -6.58
CA ALA A 400 14.69 23.36 -7.43
C ALA A 400 15.51 24.47 -6.78
N ASN A 401 14.88 25.41 -6.08
CA ASN A 401 15.58 26.47 -5.36
C ASN A 401 16.39 25.93 -4.18
N LEU A 402 15.84 24.99 -3.39
CA LEU A 402 16.57 24.36 -2.28
C LEU A 402 17.77 23.54 -2.79
N CYS A 403 17.64 22.85 -3.92
CA CYS A 403 18.76 22.16 -4.56
C CYS A 403 19.87 23.15 -4.94
N LYS A 404 19.53 24.26 -5.60
CA LYS A 404 20.51 25.28 -6.02
C LYS A 404 21.27 25.91 -4.86
N LEU A 405 20.67 26.05 -3.67
CA LEU A 405 21.39 26.59 -2.50
C LEU A 405 22.63 25.77 -2.16
N LYS A 406 22.69 24.49 -2.52
CA LYS A 406 23.85 23.63 -2.24
C LYS A 406 24.99 23.82 -3.22
N ASP A 407 24.70 24.31 -4.42
CA ASP A 407 25.69 24.52 -5.48
C ASP A 407 26.32 25.92 -5.42
N LEU A 408 25.82 26.78 -4.52
CA LEU A 408 26.36 28.11 -4.30
C LEU A 408 27.66 28.05 -3.51
N GLU A 409 28.68 28.76 -4.00
CA GLU A 409 29.93 28.99 -3.25
C GLU A 409 29.67 29.78 -1.96
N ASP A 410 28.71 30.70 -1.99
CA ASP A 410 28.30 31.52 -0.84
C ASP A 410 26.77 31.68 -0.79
N VAL A 411 26.14 30.93 0.11
CA VAL A 411 24.69 30.97 0.36
C VAL A 411 24.26 32.28 1.04
N GLU A 412 25.17 32.98 1.72
CA GLU A 412 24.83 34.20 2.47
C GLU A 412 24.37 35.32 1.52
N VAL A 413 24.78 35.28 0.26
CA VAL A 413 24.34 36.20 -0.81
C VAL A 413 22.83 36.13 -1.05
N CYS A 414 22.18 35.00 -0.74
CA CYS A 414 20.73 34.87 -0.84
C CYS A 414 19.97 35.62 0.27
N CYS A 415 20.66 36.11 1.30
CA CYS A 415 20.08 36.84 2.43
C CYS A 415 18.89 36.10 3.08
N LEU A 416 18.99 34.76 3.16
CA LEU A 416 17.96 33.92 3.76
C LEU A 416 18.12 33.86 5.27
N ASP A 417 17.00 33.70 5.97
CA ASP A 417 16.92 33.36 7.38
C ASP A 417 16.10 32.08 7.57
N PHE A 418 15.91 31.62 8.81
CA PHE A 418 15.11 30.42 9.09
C PHE A 418 13.61 30.74 9.18
N THR A 419 13.08 31.42 8.17
CA THR A 419 11.64 31.70 8.05
C THR A 419 11.05 31.23 6.72
N VAL A 420 9.73 31.17 6.67
CA VAL A 420 8.96 30.93 5.46
C VAL A 420 7.80 31.92 5.40
N THR A 421 7.53 32.45 4.21
CA THR A 421 6.35 33.29 3.98
C THR A 421 5.24 32.45 3.39
N GLU A 422 4.06 32.49 4.01
CA GLU A 422 2.85 31.85 3.51
C GLU A 422 1.76 32.88 3.27
N ASP A 423 1.06 32.74 2.14
CA ASP A 423 -0.11 33.55 1.83
C ASP A 423 -1.36 32.91 2.44
N HIS A 424 -2.00 33.62 3.36
CA HIS A 424 -3.27 33.27 3.95
C HIS A 424 -4.33 34.30 3.52
N TRP A 425 -5.13 33.96 2.49
CA TRP A 425 -6.16 34.83 1.87
C TRP A 425 -5.67 36.24 1.49
N GLY A 426 -4.53 36.34 0.82
CA GLY A 426 -3.95 37.60 0.36
C GLY A 426 -3.14 38.32 1.44
N THR A 427 -2.94 37.71 2.61
CA THR A 427 -2.09 38.25 3.68
C THR A 427 -0.85 37.38 3.84
N ALA A 428 0.31 37.95 3.53
CA ALA A 428 1.59 37.30 3.78
C ALA A 428 1.87 37.19 5.28
N GLN A 429 2.08 35.98 5.76
CA GLN A 429 2.50 35.68 7.13
C GLN A 429 3.89 35.06 7.13
N THR A 430 4.77 35.58 7.98
CA THR A 430 6.11 35.03 8.21
C THR A 430 6.07 34.04 9.36
N ILE A 431 6.56 32.83 9.11
CA ILE A 431 6.57 31.73 10.07
C ILE A 431 8.03 31.33 10.31
N GLU A 432 8.46 31.33 11.57
CA GLU A 432 9.79 30.86 11.94
C GLU A 432 9.85 29.32 11.90
N LEU A 433 10.85 28.79 11.21
CA LEU A 433 11.08 27.35 11.08
C LEU A 433 11.73 26.73 12.32
N LYS A 434 12.38 27.57 13.14
CA LYS A 434 12.97 27.23 14.43
C LYS A 434 12.90 28.44 15.36
N SER A 435 13.16 28.23 16.65
CA SER A 435 13.20 29.33 17.62
C SER A 435 14.22 30.40 17.21
N ASP A 436 13.81 31.66 17.23
CA ASP A 436 14.64 32.82 16.85
C ASP A 436 15.11 32.74 15.39
N GLY A 437 14.26 32.16 14.53
CA GLY A 437 14.59 31.85 13.15
C GLY A 437 14.83 33.09 12.28
N ALA A 438 14.08 34.17 12.51
CA ALA A 438 14.22 35.44 11.78
C ALA A 438 15.56 36.15 12.05
N ASN A 439 16.21 35.86 13.19
CA ASN A 439 17.51 36.43 13.55
C ASN A 439 18.68 35.49 13.23
N CYS A 440 18.41 34.33 12.62
CA CYS A 440 19.41 33.34 12.26
C CYS A 440 19.63 33.35 10.75
N MET A 441 20.77 33.87 10.30
CA MET A 441 21.12 33.88 8.87
C MET A 441 21.47 32.47 8.37
N VAL A 442 21.04 32.14 7.16
CA VAL A 442 21.46 30.93 6.46
C VAL A 442 22.83 31.15 5.85
N THR A 443 23.74 30.23 6.16
CA THR A 443 25.16 30.21 5.78
C THR A 443 25.50 28.82 5.24
N ASN A 444 26.64 28.66 4.57
CA ASN A 444 27.11 27.35 4.11
C ASN A 444 27.20 26.31 5.25
N ARG A 445 27.36 26.76 6.51
CA ARG A 445 27.49 25.88 7.69
C ARG A 445 26.16 25.31 8.18
N ASN A 446 25.04 25.99 7.91
CA ASN A 446 23.71 25.62 8.44
C ASN A 446 22.64 25.42 7.34
N VAL A 447 23.00 25.54 6.06
CA VAL A 447 22.07 25.36 4.94
C VAL A 447 21.44 23.96 4.87
N ASP A 448 22.12 22.90 5.36
CA ASP A 448 21.48 21.58 5.52
C ASP A 448 20.30 21.60 6.50
N GLU A 449 20.46 22.28 7.64
CA GLU A 449 19.40 22.44 8.65
C GLU A 449 18.23 23.23 8.07
N TYR A 450 18.52 24.30 7.31
CA TYR A 450 17.51 25.11 6.65
C TYR A 450 16.67 24.27 5.66
N ILE A 451 17.32 23.50 4.78
CA ILE A 451 16.64 22.61 3.82
C ILE A 451 15.80 21.56 4.56
N GLN A 452 16.34 20.96 5.62
CA GLN A 452 15.64 19.98 6.44
C GLN A 452 14.38 20.57 7.09
N LEU A 453 14.46 21.79 7.64
CA LEU A 453 13.33 22.45 8.27
C LEU A 453 12.27 22.89 7.24
N GLN A 454 12.68 23.39 6.08
CA GLN A 454 11.77 23.69 4.96
C GLN A 454 11.00 22.44 4.52
N MET A 455 11.71 21.33 4.31
CA MET A 455 11.11 20.05 3.97
C MET A 455 10.08 19.61 5.03
N ARG A 456 10.46 19.58 6.32
CA ARG A 456 9.56 19.17 7.41
C ARG A 456 8.31 20.04 7.48
N TYR A 457 8.50 21.35 7.34
CA TYR A 457 7.42 22.31 7.40
C TYR A 457 6.41 22.11 6.25
N ARG A 458 6.90 22.07 5.01
CA ARG A 458 6.06 21.96 3.81
C ARG A 458 5.37 20.59 3.68
N LEU A 459 6.04 19.50 4.06
CA LEU A 459 5.51 18.13 3.92
C LEU A 459 4.62 17.67 5.08
N LEU A 460 4.77 18.25 6.29
CA LEU A 460 3.90 17.90 7.42
C LEU A 460 3.46 19.10 8.27
N GLU A 461 4.38 19.89 8.84
CA GLU A 461 4.01 20.76 9.98
C GLU A 461 2.89 21.76 9.65
N ARG A 462 2.88 22.34 8.45
CA ARG A 462 1.83 23.31 8.04
C ARG A 462 0.42 22.70 7.90
N VAL A 463 0.32 21.37 7.78
CA VAL A 463 -0.95 20.63 7.63
C VAL A 463 -1.08 19.50 8.68
N LYS A 464 -0.33 19.61 9.78
CA LYS A 464 -0.15 18.56 10.78
C LYS A 464 -1.47 18.12 11.41
N GLU A 465 -2.31 19.07 11.79
CA GLU A 465 -3.56 18.80 12.50
C GLU A 465 -4.58 18.12 11.58
N GLN A 466 -4.62 18.52 10.31
CA GLN A 466 -5.43 17.91 9.26
C GLN A 466 -5.00 16.47 8.98
N ILE A 467 -3.70 16.22 8.79
CA ILE A 467 -3.16 14.87 8.60
C ILE A 467 -3.42 14.01 9.83
N LYS A 468 -3.22 14.54 11.04
CA LYS A 468 -3.51 13.82 12.28
C LYS A 468 -4.97 13.36 12.34
N ALA A 469 -5.91 14.27 12.09
CA ALA A 469 -7.34 13.96 12.08
C ALA A 469 -7.67 12.87 11.04
N LEU A 470 -7.12 12.99 9.83
CA LEU A 470 -7.26 12.00 8.76
C LEU A 470 -6.72 10.63 9.16
N LEU A 471 -5.50 10.55 9.71
CA LEU A 471 -4.88 9.29 10.11
C LEU A 471 -5.66 8.60 11.23
N VAL A 472 -6.13 9.35 12.23
CA VAL A 472 -6.98 8.81 13.30
C VAL A 472 -8.25 8.21 12.72
N GLY A 473 -8.95 8.93 11.84
CA GLY A 473 -10.16 8.42 11.20
C GLY A 473 -9.90 7.21 10.29
N PHE A 474 -8.75 7.17 9.61
CA PHE A 474 -8.37 6.05 8.74
C PHE A 474 -8.11 4.78 9.55
N TYR A 475 -7.37 4.89 10.66
CA TYR A 475 -7.01 3.76 11.51
C TYR A 475 -8.12 3.32 12.45
N ASP A 476 -9.19 4.10 12.60
CA ASP A 476 -10.43 3.60 13.20
C ASP A 476 -10.95 2.37 12.45
N VAL A 477 -10.78 2.34 11.13
CA VAL A 477 -11.29 1.27 10.27
C VAL A 477 -10.22 0.21 10.02
N ILE A 478 -9.06 0.64 9.50
CA ILE A 478 -8.00 -0.26 9.02
C ILE A 478 -6.86 -0.33 10.03
N PRO A 479 -6.51 -1.51 10.56
CA PRO A 479 -5.30 -1.67 11.35
C PRO A 479 -4.05 -1.32 10.53
N GLU A 480 -3.26 -0.36 11.01
CA GLU A 480 -2.07 0.18 10.32
C GLU A 480 -1.10 -0.92 9.85
N ALA A 481 -0.86 -1.94 10.68
CA ALA A 481 0.04 -3.04 10.35
C ALA A 481 -0.36 -3.82 9.09
N LEU A 482 -1.64 -3.89 8.73
CA LEU A 482 -2.08 -4.60 7.52
C LEU A 482 -1.75 -3.84 6.24
N LEU A 483 -1.56 -2.53 6.33
CA LEU A 483 -1.16 -1.69 5.19
C LEU A 483 0.32 -1.87 4.86
N SER A 484 1.11 -2.46 5.77
CA SER A 484 2.57 -2.53 5.62
C SER A 484 3.04 -3.38 4.44
N VAL A 485 2.13 -4.14 3.81
CA VAL A 485 2.39 -4.95 2.62
C VAL A 485 2.30 -4.14 1.33
N PHE A 486 1.72 -2.94 1.37
CA PHE A 486 1.55 -2.09 0.20
C PHE A 486 2.59 -0.97 0.16
N ASP A 487 3.00 -0.60 -1.05
CA ASP A 487 3.65 0.69 -1.30
C ASP A 487 2.59 1.81 -1.50
N PHE A 488 3.04 3.06 -1.59
CA PHE A 488 2.13 4.21 -1.71
C PHE A 488 1.43 4.31 -3.06
N GLN A 489 1.97 3.73 -4.13
CA GLN A 489 1.31 3.64 -5.44
C GLN A 489 0.22 2.58 -5.41
N GLU A 490 0.49 1.43 -4.79
CA GLU A 490 -0.49 0.37 -4.57
C GLU A 490 -1.65 0.88 -3.71
N LEU A 491 -1.39 1.72 -2.70
CA LEU A 491 -2.46 2.33 -1.91
C LEU A 491 -3.35 3.27 -2.74
N GLU A 492 -2.78 4.05 -3.67
CA GLU A 492 -3.57 4.83 -4.64
C GLU A 492 -4.45 3.91 -5.48
N LEU A 493 -3.89 2.83 -6.04
CA LEU A 493 -4.64 1.87 -6.86
C LEU A 493 -5.77 1.17 -6.09
N LEU A 494 -5.58 0.88 -4.80
CA LEU A 494 -6.62 0.29 -3.95
C LEU A 494 -7.78 1.25 -3.67
N LEU A 495 -7.50 2.54 -3.54
CA LEU A 495 -8.49 3.56 -3.20
C LEU A 495 -9.20 4.12 -4.44
N CYS A 496 -8.46 4.34 -5.52
CA CYS A 496 -8.96 4.99 -6.73
C CYS A 496 -9.30 3.98 -7.85
N GLY A 497 -8.78 2.76 -7.75
CA GLY A 497 -8.95 1.70 -8.76
C GLY A 497 -7.80 1.64 -9.77
N LEU A 498 -7.74 0.52 -10.51
CA LEU A 498 -6.87 0.38 -11.68
C LEU A 498 -7.51 1.10 -12.88
N PRO A 499 -6.81 2.04 -13.53
CA PRO A 499 -7.33 2.72 -14.72
C PRO A 499 -7.36 1.77 -15.91
N GLU A 500 -8.37 1.91 -16.77
CA GLU A 500 -8.34 1.33 -18.12
C GLU A 500 -7.57 2.28 -19.03
N ILE A 501 -6.37 1.87 -19.46
CA ILE A 501 -5.47 2.72 -20.24
C ILE A 501 -5.55 2.37 -21.72
N ASP A 502 -6.11 3.28 -22.54
CA ASP A 502 -6.03 3.18 -24.00
C ASP A 502 -4.60 3.51 -24.47
N ILE A 503 -3.81 2.46 -24.71
CA ILE A 503 -2.42 2.58 -25.17
C ILE A 503 -2.32 3.21 -26.56
N GLU A 504 -3.30 3.01 -27.43
CA GLU A 504 -3.28 3.62 -28.76
C GLU A 504 -3.57 5.12 -28.67
N ASP A 505 -4.45 5.53 -27.77
CA ASP A 505 -4.63 6.95 -27.47
C ASP A 505 -3.37 7.57 -26.86
N TRP A 506 -2.72 6.88 -25.93
CA TRP A 506 -1.47 7.34 -25.34
C TRP A 506 -0.39 7.56 -26.41
N LYS A 507 -0.17 6.57 -27.27
CA LYS A 507 0.78 6.65 -28.39
C LYS A 507 0.50 7.81 -29.34
N ARG A 508 -0.77 8.01 -29.73
CA ARG A 508 -1.19 9.10 -30.63
C ARG A 508 -0.91 10.48 -30.04
N ASN A 509 -0.98 10.58 -28.72
CA ASN A 509 -0.79 11.83 -27.97
C ASN A 509 0.60 11.91 -27.31
N THR A 510 1.60 11.22 -27.85
CA THR A 510 2.99 11.26 -27.37
C THR A 510 3.87 12.17 -28.23
N GLU A 511 4.65 13.02 -27.59
CA GLU A 511 5.71 13.82 -28.21
C GLU A 511 7.08 13.16 -28.02
N TYR A 512 7.98 13.39 -28.98
CA TYR A 512 9.32 12.79 -29.00
C TYR A 512 10.36 13.90 -29.16
N THR A 513 11.34 13.96 -28.26
CA THR A 513 12.35 15.02 -28.23
C THR A 513 13.78 14.46 -28.24
N GLY A 514 14.76 15.32 -28.53
CA GLY A 514 16.16 14.94 -28.65
C GLY A 514 16.41 14.05 -29.88
N ASP A 515 17.21 12.99 -29.73
CA ASP A 515 17.54 12.02 -30.78
C ASP A 515 16.33 11.22 -31.29
N TYR A 516 15.20 11.30 -30.57
CA TYR A 516 13.94 10.69 -30.99
C TYR A 516 13.12 11.59 -31.91
N GLU A 517 13.31 12.92 -31.92
CA GLU A 517 12.46 13.88 -32.64
C GLU A 517 12.34 13.55 -34.13
N ARG A 518 13.47 13.31 -34.82
CA ARG A 518 13.48 13.06 -36.27
C ARG A 518 12.74 11.78 -36.69
N LYS A 519 12.82 10.73 -35.88
CA LYS A 519 12.23 9.41 -36.21
C LYS A 519 10.90 9.17 -35.49
N GLY A 520 10.60 9.91 -34.44
CA GLY A 520 9.46 9.73 -33.56
C GLY A 520 9.23 8.27 -33.19
N ALA A 521 7.97 7.82 -33.33
CA ALA A 521 7.53 6.44 -33.13
C ALA A 521 8.27 5.39 -33.98
N SER A 522 8.95 5.80 -35.07
CA SER A 522 9.73 4.87 -35.90
C SER A 522 11.13 4.58 -35.36
N ASN A 523 11.60 5.32 -34.35
CA ASN A 523 12.89 5.09 -33.70
C ASN A 523 12.93 3.70 -33.05
N LYS A 524 14.07 3.00 -33.15
CA LYS A 524 14.25 1.64 -32.63
C LYS A 524 13.96 1.53 -31.12
N VAL A 525 14.47 2.46 -30.32
CA VAL A 525 14.31 2.45 -28.85
C VAL A 525 12.87 2.79 -28.46
N VAL A 526 12.25 3.74 -29.16
CA VAL A 526 10.83 4.10 -28.96
C VAL A 526 9.89 2.95 -29.33
N LYS A 527 10.17 2.22 -30.43
CA LYS A 527 9.42 1.00 -30.77
C LYS A 527 9.51 -0.03 -29.66
N TRP A 528 10.72 -0.28 -29.15
CA TRP A 528 10.91 -1.20 -28.03
C TRP A 528 10.16 -0.76 -26.78
N PHE A 529 10.18 0.52 -26.43
CA PHE A 529 9.40 1.06 -25.31
C PHE A 529 7.92 0.68 -25.45
N TRP A 530 7.31 0.99 -26.60
CA TRP A 530 5.89 0.70 -26.81
C TRP A 530 5.60 -0.80 -26.93
N GLU A 531 6.47 -1.59 -27.53
CA GLU A 531 6.33 -3.05 -27.55
C GLU A 531 6.36 -3.64 -26.12
N VAL A 532 7.26 -3.17 -25.25
CA VAL A 532 7.29 -3.60 -23.85
C VAL A 532 6.00 -3.22 -23.12
N VAL A 533 5.53 -1.97 -23.30
CA VAL A 533 4.29 -1.48 -22.67
C VAL A 533 3.04 -2.24 -23.16
N VAL A 534 3.01 -2.67 -24.42
CA VAL A 534 1.86 -3.38 -25.00
C VAL A 534 1.91 -4.88 -24.71
N ASP A 535 3.07 -5.51 -24.94
CA ASP A 535 3.19 -6.97 -25.02
C ASP A 535 3.65 -7.60 -23.70
N GLU A 536 4.38 -6.86 -22.86
CA GLU A 536 5.02 -7.40 -21.65
C GLU A 536 4.40 -6.86 -20.34
N PHE A 537 3.85 -5.64 -20.34
CA PHE A 537 3.26 -5.03 -19.15
C PHE A 537 1.79 -5.43 -18.96
N ASP A 538 1.45 -5.85 -17.75
CA ASP A 538 0.04 -5.97 -17.31
C ASP A 538 -0.54 -4.59 -16.91
N GLU A 539 -1.82 -4.56 -16.54
CA GLU A 539 -2.52 -3.31 -16.17
C GLU A 539 -1.90 -2.60 -14.96
N GLU A 540 -1.33 -3.34 -14.02
CA GLU A 540 -0.63 -2.79 -12.86
C GLU A 540 0.68 -2.10 -13.29
N HIS A 541 1.46 -2.74 -14.17
CA HIS A 541 2.67 -2.13 -14.72
C HIS A 541 2.36 -0.87 -15.55
N LYS A 542 1.28 -0.90 -16.36
CA LYS A 542 0.84 0.28 -17.13
C LYS A 542 0.41 1.43 -16.22
N ALA A 543 -0.37 1.14 -15.18
CA ALA A 543 -0.79 2.14 -14.19
C ALA A 543 0.41 2.71 -13.42
N ARG A 544 1.39 1.87 -13.05
CA ARG A 544 2.63 2.34 -12.43
C ARG A 544 3.49 3.19 -13.35
N LEU A 545 3.57 2.86 -14.64
CA LEU A 545 4.24 3.71 -15.62
C LEU A 545 3.55 5.07 -15.71
N LEU A 546 2.22 5.11 -15.70
CA LEU A 546 1.47 6.37 -15.71
C LEU A 546 1.73 7.20 -14.44
N GLN A 547 1.71 6.58 -13.26
CA GLN A 547 2.09 7.22 -12.00
C GLN A 547 3.53 7.72 -12.01
N PHE A 548 4.45 6.96 -12.59
CA PHE A 548 5.85 7.32 -12.70
C PHE A 548 6.03 8.60 -13.51
N VAL A 549 5.32 8.74 -14.64
CA VAL A 549 5.51 9.87 -15.56
C VAL A 549 4.59 11.06 -15.33
N THR A 550 3.45 10.88 -14.64
CA THR A 550 2.46 11.96 -14.41
C THR A 550 2.21 12.25 -12.92
N GLY A 551 2.70 11.41 -12.01
CA GLY A 551 2.46 11.53 -10.57
C GLY A 551 1.15 10.91 -10.07
N THR A 552 0.30 10.36 -10.95
CA THR A 552 -0.98 9.70 -10.60
C THR A 552 -1.34 8.59 -11.58
N SER A 553 -2.26 7.70 -11.19
CA SER A 553 -2.86 6.72 -12.10
C SER A 553 -4.07 7.26 -12.88
N GLY A 554 -4.51 8.50 -12.60
CA GLY A 554 -5.65 9.12 -13.27
C GLY A 554 -5.41 9.42 -14.76
N VAL A 555 -6.41 9.11 -15.60
CA VAL A 555 -6.45 9.47 -17.03
C VAL A 555 -7.53 10.54 -17.22
N PRO A 556 -7.26 11.65 -17.93
CA PRO A 556 -8.29 12.66 -18.19
C PRO A 556 -9.48 12.08 -18.94
N ALA A 557 -10.68 12.56 -18.66
CA ALA A 557 -11.91 12.08 -19.32
C ALA A 557 -11.89 12.24 -20.86
N GLN A 558 -11.09 13.18 -21.38
CA GLN A 558 -10.91 13.42 -22.81
C GLN A 558 -9.77 12.58 -23.43
N GLY A 559 -9.14 11.70 -22.65
CA GLY A 559 -7.97 10.92 -23.05
C GLY A 559 -6.65 11.68 -22.89
N PHE A 560 -5.58 11.10 -23.43
CA PHE A 560 -4.21 11.59 -23.28
C PHE A 560 -3.92 12.92 -23.98
N CYS A 561 -4.79 13.35 -24.90
CA CYS A 561 -4.68 14.65 -25.57
C CYS A 561 -4.87 15.83 -24.61
N ALA A 562 -5.57 15.60 -23.49
CA ALA A 562 -5.90 16.60 -22.48
C ALA A 562 -5.07 16.45 -21.21
N LEU A 563 -3.94 15.73 -21.25
CA LEU A 563 -2.98 15.74 -20.15
C LEU A 563 -2.54 17.18 -19.88
N GLN A 564 -2.48 17.55 -18.61
CA GLN A 564 -2.10 18.88 -18.16
C GLN A 564 -0.74 18.84 -17.47
N GLY A 565 0.02 19.92 -17.61
CA GLY A 565 1.23 20.16 -16.82
C GLY A 565 0.93 20.95 -15.55
N ASN A 566 2.00 21.34 -14.86
CA ASN A 566 1.95 22.14 -13.63
C ASN A 566 1.42 23.58 -13.81
N ASP A 567 1.43 24.10 -15.04
CA ASP A 567 0.98 25.45 -15.40
C ASP A 567 -0.49 25.50 -15.83
N ASN A 568 -1.24 24.42 -15.58
CA ASN A 568 -2.62 24.21 -16.01
C ASN A 568 -2.84 24.20 -17.54
N ASN A 569 -1.77 24.23 -18.32
CA ASN A 569 -1.83 24.10 -19.77
C ASN A 569 -1.79 22.64 -20.18
N ILE A 570 -2.36 22.34 -21.35
CA ILE A 570 -2.24 21.01 -21.96
C ILE A 570 -0.76 20.72 -22.22
N ARG A 571 -0.25 19.63 -21.65
CA ARG A 571 1.09 19.10 -21.87
C ARG A 571 1.02 17.60 -22.10
N LYS A 572 1.29 17.22 -23.35
CA LYS A 572 1.30 15.83 -23.78
C LYS A 572 2.40 15.05 -23.09
N PHE A 573 2.20 13.73 -23.03
CA PHE A 573 3.25 12.82 -22.62
C PHE A 573 4.44 12.92 -23.57
N THR A 574 5.66 13.04 -23.03
CA THR A 574 6.88 13.25 -23.82
C THR A 574 7.92 12.17 -23.53
N ILE A 575 8.46 11.55 -24.57
CA ILE A 575 9.64 10.67 -24.49
C ILE A 575 10.86 11.43 -25.00
N ASN A 576 11.77 11.75 -24.09
CA ASN A 576 13.00 12.47 -24.38
C ASN A 576 14.19 11.51 -24.37
N SER A 577 15.10 11.62 -25.35
CA SER A 577 16.31 10.79 -25.36
C SER A 577 17.38 11.34 -24.43
N ILE A 578 18.05 10.46 -23.68
CA ILE A 578 19.29 10.80 -22.97
C ILE A 578 20.41 9.79 -23.30
N PRO A 579 21.69 10.22 -23.30
CA PRO A 579 22.81 9.29 -23.40
C PRO A 579 22.80 8.32 -22.22
N GLU A 580 23.13 7.06 -22.46
CA GLU A 580 23.18 6.05 -21.38
C GLU A 580 24.25 6.38 -20.33
N ALA A 581 25.29 7.13 -20.72
CA ALA A 581 26.33 7.63 -19.82
C ALA A 581 25.81 8.68 -18.82
N VAL A 582 24.64 9.30 -19.06
CA VAL A 582 24.00 10.23 -18.12
C VAL A 582 23.14 9.47 -17.11
N SER A 583 22.44 8.43 -17.57
CA SER A 583 21.73 7.53 -16.67
C SER A 583 21.38 6.22 -17.36
N VAL A 584 21.56 5.12 -16.64
CA VAL A 584 21.14 3.79 -17.09
C VAL A 584 19.65 3.55 -16.84
N PHE A 585 19.05 4.23 -15.85
CA PHE A 585 17.62 4.13 -15.55
C PHE A 585 16.84 5.24 -16.27
N PRO A 586 15.58 4.98 -16.69
CA PRO A 586 14.70 6.07 -17.11
C PRO A 586 14.45 7.03 -15.95
N LYS A 587 14.44 8.34 -16.22
CA LYS A 587 14.10 9.39 -15.25
C LYS A 587 12.76 10.02 -15.64
N ALA A 588 11.91 10.35 -14.66
CA ALA A 588 10.64 11.00 -14.91
C ALA A 588 10.62 12.43 -14.37
N HIS A 589 9.93 13.31 -15.09
CA HIS A 589 9.65 14.69 -14.69
C HIS A 589 8.14 14.88 -14.71
N THR A 590 7.48 14.57 -13.60
CA THR A 590 6.01 14.50 -13.52
C THR A 590 5.33 15.82 -13.86
N CYS A 591 5.93 16.96 -13.50
CA CYS A 591 5.46 18.30 -13.85
C CYS A 591 5.31 18.54 -15.36
N PHE A 592 6.06 17.78 -16.17
CA PHE A 592 6.13 17.90 -17.63
C PHE A 592 5.54 16.70 -18.36
N ASN A 593 4.96 15.73 -17.64
CA ASN A 593 4.53 14.44 -18.20
C ASN A 593 5.64 13.80 -19.06
N ARG A 594 6.91 13.90 -18.63
CA ARG A 594 8.08 13.52 -19.43
C ARG A 594 8.82 12.34 -18.83
N ILE A 595 9.21 11.40 -19.69
CA ILE A 595 10.21 10.37 -19.39
C ILE A 595 11.48 10.61 -20.21
N ASP A 596 12.61 10.73 -19.53
CA ASP A 596 13.93 10.69 -20.11
C ASP A 596 14.33 9.22 -20.27
N LEU A 597 14.31 8.73 -21.50
CA LEU A 597 14.58 7.34 -21.86
C LEU A 597 16.00 7.22 -22.43
N PRO A 598 16.87 6.41 -21.81
CA PRO A 598 18.22 6.19 -22.33
C PRO A 598 18.24 5.56 -23.72
N LEU A 599 19.28 5.88 -24.49
CA LEU A 599 19.57 5.28 -25.80
C LEU A 599 20.06 3.82 -25.66
N TYR A 600 19.19 2.93 -25.18
CA TYR A 600 19.53 1.54 -24.92
C TYR A 600 19.97 0.78 -26.17
N GLU A 601 20.99 -0.06 -26.01
CA GLU A 601 21.53 -0.90 -27.10
C GLU A 601 20.65 -2.12 -27.43
N SER A 602 19.81 -2.56 -26.48
CA SER A 602 18.94 -3.74 -26.64
C SER A 602 17.59 -3.60 -25.93
N LYS A 603 16.53 -4.23 -26.51
CA LYS A 603 15.19 -4.31 -25.91
C LYS A 603 15.24 -4.92 -24.50
N LYS A 604 16.03 -5.98 -24.29
CA LYS A 604 16.19 -6.63 -22.97
C LYS A 604 16.67 -5.65 -21.90
N LYS A 605 17.60 -4.76 -22.24
CA LYS A 605 18.12 -3.74 -21.31
C LYS A 605 17.04 -2.71 -20.99
N LEU A 606 16.31 -2.24 -22.01
CA LEU A 606 15.15 -1.36 -21.84
C LEU A 606 14.11 -2.01 -20.93
N THR A 607 13.64 -3.24 -21.22
CA THR A 607 12.65 -3.94 -20.39
C THR A 607 13.12 -4.00 -18.94
N LYS A 608 14.36 -4.46 -18.70
CA LYS A 608 14.90 -4.61 -17.34
C LYS A 608 14.85 -3.28 -16.58
N PHE A 609 15.44 -2.22 -17.14
CA PHE A 609 15.56 -0.94 -16.43
C PHE A 609 14.26 -0.14 -16.37
N LEU A 610 13.37 -0.26 -17.37
CA LEU A 610 12.04 0.33 -17.32
C LEU A 610 11.16 -0.36 -16.28
N THR A 611 11.09 -1.70 -16.28
CA THR A 611 10.36 -2.46 -15.27
C THR A 611 10.89 -2.18 -13.88
N MET A 612 12.22 -2.15 -13.72
CA MET A 612 12.83 -1.73 -12.47
C MET A 612 12.41 -0.31 -12.11
N ALA A 613 12.50 0.69 -12.98
CA ALA A 613 12.18 2.09 -12.67
C ALA A 613 10.70 2.36 -12.31
N ILE A 614 9.76 1.59 -12.84
CA ILE A 614 8.33 1.74 -12.49
C ILE A 614 7.95 0.95 -11.24
N GLN A 615 8.64 -0.14 -10.92
CA GLN A 615 8.40 -0.96 -9.72
C GLN A 615 9.22 -0.50 -8.51
N MET A 616 10.45 -0.08 -8.78
CA MET A 616 11.42 0.53 -7.88
C MET A 616 11.56 1.94 -8.42
N GLU A 617 11.25 3.00 -7.66
CA GLU A 617 11.77 4.30 -8.12
C GLU A 617 13.28 4.18 -7.99
N ALA A 618 13.95 3.97 -9.14
CA ALA A 618 15.35 4.22 -9.30
C ALA A 618 15.51 5.63 -8.73
N THR A 619 16.11 5.63 -7.56
CA THR A 619 16.64 6.76 -6.84
C THR A 619 16.82 7.98 -7.73
N GLY A 620 16.40 9.15 -7.26
CA GLY A 620 16.98 10.40 -7.73
C GLY A 620 18.47 10.42 -7.45
N PHE A 621 19.24 9.63 -8.20
CA PHE A 621 20.69 9.58 -8.21
C PHE A 621 21.12 9.67 -9.65
N ASP A 622 21.90 10.71 -9.91
CA ASP A 622 23.10 10.60 -10.70
C ASP A 622 23.94 9.48 -10.09
N ILE A 623 23.75 8.27 -10.62
CA ILE A 623 24.73 7.21 -10.45
C ILE A 623 25.70 7.42 -11.60
N ASP A 624 26.66 8.32 -11.38
CA ASP A 624 27.80 8.54 -12.28
C ASP A 624 28.66 7.26 -12.42
#